data_AF-A0A7L0UIB2-F1
#
_entry.id   AF-A0A7L0UIB2-F1
#
_cell.length_a   1.000
_cell.length_b   1.000
_cell.length_c   1.000
_cell.angle_alpha   90.00
_cell.angle_beta   90.00
_cell.angle_gamma   90.00
#
_symmetry.space_group_name_H-M   'P 1'
#
loop_
_entity.id
_entity.type
_entity.pdbx_description
1 polymer ?
#
loop_
_entity_poly.entity_id
_entity_poly.type
_entity_poly.pdbx_seq_one_letter_code
_entity_poly.pdbx_strand_id
1 'polypeptide(L)'
;AAGMLEASPGLTMPVDIPPFHFQPRQVGVDWRRFSAIDVERVAREVDVVMLQEHITSVTFCNLDGEQCPHCRQPADPILLKVLRMAQLSIEYLLHCQDSLGTSLATHAQHLQAARAELAQTQQQAAEQAAQLRVAKEENRRWKKLIAMQQLLLQGGPNTYCKVGGGRQNPSWRWQILAHSASFSLSFAERQRMKQVEQMEDEVEELKTKLWETQRQLEREKEAEKLRREKEMERAHQQEEEGRRDLERWKEEERRKLHEEIDGLRQLFLAALKDMASRSSAMEGKLQELQAREVVESNLGTLQDDDTEEAQWLAPSRAEVWGKQERMAEQVSSVVPMSLLLLHIPGDAFGSQLLALRLVGPMSPKRRRDPPIHSPGCRWYVTVLVPAATFTPGREEAALGGKQRLLEALQRNPDLLKQFRPILEEVLVEKLESMGVKRVVKGISTRTYKSLHALVRLQQQQKAEKFPGLLCLRDELVRAVMEKIRQCKKPSSAFHRQLSIIPGEASS
;
A
#
# COMPACT_ATOMS: atom_id res chain seq x y z
N ALA A 1 6.36 34.34 -12.48
CA ALA A 1 6.46 33.87 -11.08
C ALA A 1 5.76 32.53 -11.00
N ALA A 2 6.50 31.45 -11.25
CA ALA A 2 5.97 30.09 -11.35
C ALA A 2 6.12 29.41 -9.99
N GLY A 3 5.01 28.85 -9.51
CA GLY A 3 4.94 28.10 -8.25
C GLY A 3 5.85 26.88 -8.31
N MET A 4 6.78 26.82 -7.36
CA MET A 4 7.60 25.65 -7.13
C MET A 4 6.69 24.55 -6.57
N LEU A 5 6.82 23.37 -7.17
CA LEU A 5 6.27 22.11 -6.68
C LEU A 5 6.87 21.83 -5.30
N GLU A 6 6.07 21.97 -4.25
CA GLU A 6 6.41 21.38 -2.96
C GLU A 6 6.33 19.85 -3.10
N ALA A 7 7.51 19.24 -3.06
CA ALA A 7 7.65 17.82 -2.85
C ALA A 7 6.91 17.43 -1.56
N SER A 8 6.14 16.35 -1.62
CA SER A 8 5.56 15.76 -0.41
C SER A 8 6.68 15.52 0.59
N PRO A 9 6.59 16.02 1.83
CA PRO A 9 7.50 15.59 2.85
C PRO A 9 7.17 14.12 3.09
N GLY A 10 8.05 13.24 2.63
CA GLY A 10 8.17 11.93 3.22
C GLY A 10 8.27 12.09 4.74
N LEU A 11 8.00 11.03 5.48
CA LEU A 11 8.14 11.00 6.94
C LEU A 11 9.63 11.21 7.32
N THR A 12 10.14 12.41 7.14
CA THR A 12 11.37 12.89 7.73
C THR A 12 11.04 13.12 9.19
N MET A 13 11.23 12.06 9.97
CA MET A 13 11.39 12.20 11.41
C MET A 13 12.34 13.38 11.65
N PRO A 14 11.95 14.37 12.49
CA PRO A 14 12.81 15.51 12.77
C PRO A 14 14.18 14.99 13.21
N VAL A 15 15.23 15.39 12.49
CA VAL A 15 16.61 14.95 12.72
C VAL A 15 17.22 15.58 13.98
N ASP A 16 16.45 16.36 14.72
CA ASP A 16 16.87 17.06 15.94
C ASP A 16 16.34 16.40 17.23
N ILE A 17 16.24 15.07 17.28
CA ILE A 17 16.00 14.37 18.55
C ILE A 17 17.37 14.16 19.22
N PRO A 18 17.67 14.82 20.35
CA PRO A 18 18.93 14.62 21.05
C PRO A 18 19.12 13.13 21.39
N PRO A 19 20.35 12.60 21.31
CA PRO A 19 20.62 11.20 21.56
C PRO A 19 20.19 10.80 22.98
N PHE A 20 19.35 9.77 23.06
CA PHE A 20 18.87 9.23 24.33
C PHE A 20 20.02 8.62 25.12
N HIS A 21 20.13 9.01 26.38
CA HIS A 21 21.09 8.46 27.32
C HIS A 21 20.40 8.28 28.67
N PHE A 22 20.72 7.19 29.35
CA PHE A 22 20.21 6.93 30.69
C PHE A 22 20.81 7.89 31.70
N GLN A 23 19.98 8.47 32.55
CA GLN A 23 20.40 9.43 33.57
C GLN A 23 21.07 8.75 34.76
N PRO A 24 22.08 9.41 35.38
CA PRO A 24 22.66 8.94 36.64
C PRO A 24 21.64 9.00 37.78
N ARG A 25 21.59 7.95 38.61
CA ARG A 25 20.68 7.86 39.76
C ARG A 25 21.39 8.33 41.02
N GLN A 26 21.05 9.52 41.48
CA GLN A 26 21.71 10.15 42.63
C GLN A 26 20.78 10.36 43.84
N VAL A 27 19.46 10.17 43.65
CA VAL A 27 18.45 10.46 44.67
C VAL A 27 18.17 9.18 45.48
N GLY A 28 18.33 9.22 46.79
CA GLY A 28 18.01 8.09 47.68
C GLY A 28 16.53 7.71 47.71
N VAL A 29 16.21 6.53 48.20
CA VAL A 29 14.83 6.01 48.25
C VAL A 29 14.08 6.57 49.47
N ASP A 30 12.93 7.22 49.25
CA ASP A 30 12.01 7.59 50.33
C ASP A 30 11.06 6.42 50.68
N TRP A 31 11.55 5.53 51.53
CA TRP A 31 10.82 4.34 51.98
C TRP A 31 9.48 4.66 52.67
N ARG A 32 9.35 5.82 53.33
CA ARG A 32 8.10 6.19 54.01
C ARG A 32 7.00 6.46 52.99
N ARG A 33 7.34 7.20 51.94
CA ARG A 33 6.42 7.53 50.87
C ARG A 33 5.97 6.29 50.09
N PHE A 34 6.89 5.36 49.81
CA PHE A 34 6.55 4.09 49.17
C PHE A 34 5.69 3.16 50.05
N SER A 35 5.93 3.15 51.36
CA SER A 35 5.16 2.31 52.29
C SER A 35 3.68 2.71 52.42
N ALA A 36 3.35 3.96 52.11
CA ALA A 36 1.99 4.48 52.16
C ALA A 36 1.14 4.10 50.93
N ILE A 37 1.76 3.52 49.89
CA ILE A 37 1.09 3.18 48.64
C ILE A 37 0.45 1.80 48.77
N ASP A 38 -0.87 1.73 48.61
CA ASP A 38 -1.60 0.48 48.44
C ASP A 38 -1.52 0.03 46.98
N VAL A 39 -0.53 -0.80 46.67
CA VAL A 39 -0.27 -1.32 45.31
C VAL A 39 -1.45 -2.14 44.79
N GLU A 40 -2.16 -2.86 45.67
CA GLU A 40 -3.30 -3.68 45.26
C GLU A 40 -4.51 -2.83 44.91
N ARG A 41 -4.70 -1.70 45.59
CA ARG A 41 -5.70 -0.71 45.18
C ARG A 41 -5.35 -0.09 43.83
N VAL A 42 -4.09 0.33 43.64
CA VAL A 42 -3.62 0.89 42.35
C VAL A 42 -3.85 -0.10 41.21
N ALA A 43 -3.58 -1.39 41.42
CA ALA A 43 -3.81 -2.42 40.41
C ALA A 43 -5.30 -2.69 40.13
N ARG A 44 -6.15 -2.77 41.17
CA ARG A 44 -7.60 -3.01 41.01
C ARG A 44 -8.32 -1.84 40.35
N GLU A 45 -7.94 -0.62 40.69
CA GLU A 45 -8.60 0.61 40.24
C GLU A 45 -7.96 1.21 38.99
N VAL A 46 -6.79 0.70 38.58
CA VAL A 46 -5.98 1.27 37.48
C VAL A 46 -5.73 2.76 37.75
N ASP A 47 -5.28 3.07 38.95
CA ASP A 47 -5.04 4.46 39.38
C ASP A 47 -3.76 5.01 38.75
N VAL A 48 -3.90 5.44 37.49
CA VAL A 48 -2.82 6.00 36.68
C VAL A 48 -2.28 7.29 37.31
N VAL A 49 -3.11 8.05 38.02
CA VAL A 49 -2.70 9.31 38.66
C VAL A 49 -1.70 9.01 39.77
N MET A 50 -2.03 8.08 40.66
CA MET A 50 -1.12 7.64 41.72
C MET A 50 0.19 7.12 41.11
N LEU A 51 0.09 6.24 40.10
CA LEU A 51 1.27 5.69 39.42
C LEU A 51 2.15 6.79 38.82
N GLN A 52 1.55 7.78 38.16
CA GLN A 52 2.25 8.91 37.55
C GLN A 52 2.94 9.81 38.59
N GLU A 53 2.34 10.00 39.78
CA GLU A 53 2.95 10.78 40.86
C GLU A 53 4.25 10.16 41.39
N HIS A 54 4.39 8.83 41.29
CA HIS A 54 5.52 8.08 41.86
C HIS A 54 6.47 7.52 40.81
N ILE A 55 6.10 7.54 39.52
CA ILE A 55 6.91 6.97 38.44
C ILE A 55 8.32 7.56 38.45
N THR A 56 8.46 8.89 38.56
CA THR A 56 9.76 9.58 38.62
C THR A 56 10.61 9.12 39.80
N SER A 57 10.00 8.91 40.97
CA SER A 57 10.71 8.46 42.16
C SER A 57 11.21 7.02 42.03
N VAL A 58 10.43 6.14 41.39
CA VAL A 58 10.85 4.75 41.11
C VAL A 58 11.92 4.72 40.02
N THR A 59 11.73 5.52 38.96
CA THR A 59 12.57 5.51 37.77
C THR A 59 13.87 6.23 37.92
N PHE A 60 14.13 7.03 38.95
CA PHE A 60 15.40 7.75 39.11
C PHE A 60 16.05 7.58 40.50
N CYS A 61 15.51 6.71 41.35
CA CYS A 61 16.13 6.43 42.64
C CYS A 61 17.44 5.63 42.52
N ASN A 62 18.36 5.92 43.44
CA ASN A 62 19.60 5.19 43.65
C ASN A 62 19.33 4.00 44.57
N LEU A 63 19.80 2.82 44.15
CA LEU A 63 19.65 1.57 44.90
C LEU A 63 21.00 1.10 45.50
N ASP A 64 22.09 1.81 45.18
CA ASP A 64 23.43 1.43 45.57
C ASP A 64 23.60 1.60 47.08
N GLY A 65 23.81 0.48 47.78
CA GLY A 65 24.03 0.48 49.23
C GLY A 65 22.77 0.58 50.08
N GLU A 66 21.57 0.48 49.49
CA GLU A 66 20.32 0.44 50.23
C GLU A 66 20.23 -0.83 51.10
N GLN A 67 19.83 -0.65 52.35
CA GLN A 67 19.75 -1.71 53.35
C GLN A 67 18.29 -1.95 53.73
N CYS A 68 17.96 -3.21 54.04
CA CYS A 68 16.64 -3.53 54.54
C CYS A 68 16.34 -2.73 55.83
N PRO A 69 15.23 -1.98 55.90
CA PRO A 69 14.86 -1.22 57.09
C PRO A 69 14.69 -2.08 58.36
N HIS A 70 14.37 -3.36 58.19
CA HIS A 70 14.08 -4.29 59.29
C HIS A 70 15.28 -5.09 59.78
N CYS A 71 16.14 -5.59 58.89
CA CYS A 71 17.26 -6.46 59.28
C CYS A 71 18.64 -5.84 58.99
N ARG A 72 18.72 -4.64 58.39
CA ARG A 72 19.95 -3.92 58.04
C ARG A 72 20.91 -4.67 57.10
N GLN A 73 20.47 -5.79 56.55
CA GLN A 73 21.23 -6.53 55.54
C GLN A 73 21.17 -5.81 54.18
N PRO A 74 22.22 -5.92 53.36
CA PRO A 74 22.18 -5.43 51.99
C PRO A 74 21.08 -6.16 51.22
N ALA A 75 20.41 -5.43 50.32
CA ALA A 75 19.41 -6.04 49.44
C ALA A 75 20.05 -7.11 48.52
N ASP A 76 19.24 -8.11 48.14
CA ASP A 76 19.68 -9.18 47.26
C ASP A 76 20.19 -8.61 45.92
N PRO A 77 21.45 -8.90 45.52
CA PRO A 77 22.02 -8.43 44.26
C PRO A 77 21.20 -8.79 43.01
N ILE A 78 20.50 -9.92 43.00
CA ILE A 78 19.67 -10.34 41.87
C ILE A 78 18.41 -9.48 41.78
N LEU A 79 17.73 -9.23 42.90
CA LEU A 79 16.57 -8.34 42.95
C LEU A 79 16.94 -6.90 42.58
N LEU A 80 18.11 -6.43 43.02
CA LEU A 80 18.64 -5.12 42.62
C LEU A 80 18.88 -5.03 41.11
N LYS A 81 19.38 -6.09 40.47
CA LYS A 81 19.52 -6.15 39.01
C LYS A 81 18.16 -6.12 38.31
N VAL A 82 17.17 -6.88 38.80
CA VAL A 82 15.82 -6.87 38.24
C VAL A 82 15.19 -5.48 38.34
N LEU A 83 15.29 -4.84 39.51
CA LEU A 83 14.79 -3.50 39.71
C LEU A 83 15.55 -2.48 38.84
N ARG A 84 16.87 -2.63 38.68
CA ARG A 84 17.65 -1.78 37.79
C ARG A 84 17.24 -1.94 36.33
N MET A 85 16.94 -3.16 35.89
CA MET A 85 16.40 -3.40 34.55
C MET A 85 15.01 -2.79 34.38
N ALA A 86 14.14 -2.88 35.39
CA ALA A 86 12.83 -2.23 35.37
C ALA A 86 12.96 -0.70 35.28
N GLN A 87 13.85 -0.11 36.08
CA GLN A 87 14.16 1.32 36.06
C GLN A 87 14.59 1.82 34.67
N LEU A 88 15.54 1.13 34.03
CA LEU A 88 16.00 1.47 32.67
C LEU A 88 14.89 1.26 31.64
N SER A 89 14.09 0.20 31.78
CA SER A 89 12.96 -0.07 30.89
C SER A 89 11.92 1.03 30.96
N ILE A 90 11.56 1.49 32.17
CA ILE A 90 10.57 2.56 32.34
C ILE A 90 11.14 3.91 31.86
N GLU A 91 12.41 4.21 32.11
CA GLU A 91 13.06 5.43 31.59
C GLU A 91 13.05 5.48 30.06
N TYR A 92 13.32 4.36 29.40
CA TYR A 92 13.18 4.23 27.96
C TYR A 92 11.73 4.42 27.49
N LEU A 93 10.76 3.84 28.20
CA LEU A 93 9.33 4.01 27.88
C LEU A 93 8.86 5.46 28.04
N LEU A 94 9.36 6.19 29.05
CA LEU A 94 9.10 7.63 29.21
C LEU A 94 9.70 8.43 28.04
N HIS A 95 10.92 8.12 27.62
CA HIS A 95 11.50 8.72 26.42
C HIS A 95 10.69 8.42 25.15
N CYS A 96 10.20 7.18 24.97
CA CYS A 96 9.31 6.83 23.88
C CYS A 96 8.00 7.64 23.94
N GLN A 97 7.42 7.82 25.13
CA GLN A 97 6.21 8.63 25.30
C GLN A 97 6.43 10.09 24.89
N ASP A 98 7.53 10.70 25.32
CA ASP A 98 7.84 12.10 25.00
C ASP A 98 8.20 12.28 23.52
N SER A 99 9.00 11.38 22.95
CA SER A 99 9.40 11.43 21.53
C SER A 99 8.22 11.20 20.59
N LEU A 100 7.34 10.23 20.90
CA LEU A 100 6.12 10.01 20.14
C LEU A 100 5.11 11.14 20.37
N GLY A 101 5.00 11.69 21.58
CA GLY A 101 4.12 12.80 21.90
C GLY A 101 4.51 14.09 21.16
N THR A 102 5.80 14.41 21.13
CA THR A 102 6.33 15.56 20.37
C THR A 102 6.15 15.37 18.86
N SER A 103 6.45 14.19 18.31
CA SER A 103 6.20 13.86 16.90
C SER A 103 4.72 13.96 16.53
N LEU A 104 3.82 13.47 17.39
CA LEU A 104 2.37 13.58 17.18
C LEU A 104 1.94 15.05 17.18
N ALA A 105 2.47 15.86 18.10
CA ALA A 105 2.15 17.28 18.19
C ALA A 105 2.61 18.06 16.94
N THR A 106 3.82 17.80 16.42
CA THR A 106 4.31 18.44 15.19
C THR A 106 3.48 18.04 13.98
N HIS A 107 3.14 16.76 13.83
CA HIS A 107 2.25 16.30 12.76
C HIS A 107 0.84 16.90 12.87
N ALA A 108 0.29 17.05 14.08
CA ALA A 108 -0.99 17.71 14.29
C ALA A 108 -0.94 19.20 13.88
N GLN A 109 0.16 19.90 14.17
CA GLN A 109 0.37 21.28 13.75
C GLN A 109 0.49 21.40 12.22
N HIS A 110 1.27 20.53 11.57
CA HIS A 110 1.38 20.52 10.10
C HIS A 110 0.03 20.26 9.42
N LEU A 111 -0.76 19.31 9.95
CA LEU A 111 -2.11 19.04 9.46
C LEU A 111 -3.02 20.27 9.59
N GLN A 112 -2.91 21.00 10.69
CA GLN A 112 -3.70 22.20 10.92
C GLN A 112 -3.30 23.35 9.98
N ALA A 113 -1.99 23.52 9.73
CA ALA A 113 -1.48 24.49 8.76
C ALA A 113 -1.96 24.18 7.33
N ALA A 114 -1.81 22.93 6.88
CA ALA A 114 -2.26 22.49 5.56
C ALA A 114 -3.78 22.67 5.37
N ARG A 115 -4.58 22.47 6.42
CA ARG A 115 -6.02 22.75 6.40
C ARG A 115 -6.33 24.23 6.22
N ALA A 116 -5.56 25.12 6.86
CA ALA A 116 -5.73 26.56 6.72
C ALA A 116 -5.36 27.03 5.30
N GLU A 117 -4.27 26.51 4.73
CA GLU A 117 -3.86 26.78 3.35
C GLU A 117 -4.88 26.28 2.33
N LEU A 118 -5.42 25.07 2.54
CA LEU A 118 -6.49 24.54 1.70
C LEU A 118 -7.75 25.43 1.75
N ALA A 119 -8.12 25.93 2.93
CA ALA A 119 -9.25 26.84 3.06
C ALA A 119 -9.01 28.16 2.31
N GLN A 120 -7.81 28.73 2.42
CA GLN A 120 -7.43 29.95 1.72
C GLN A 120 -7.45 29.77 0.20
N THR A 121 -6.87 28.69 -0.31
CA THR A 121 -6.84 28.41 -1.76
C THR A 121 -8.24 28.13 -2.31
N GLN A 122 -9.10 27.44 -1.56
CA GLN A 122 -10.52 27.26 -1.93
C GLN A 122 -11.26 28.59 -2.02
N GLN A 123 -11.03 29.50 -1.08
CA GLN A 123 -11.62 30.84 -1.12
C GLN A 123 -11.15 31.61 -2.36
N GLN A 124 -9.84 31.62 -2.64
CA GLN A 124 -9.30 32.27 -3.84
C GLN A 124 -9.86 31.67 -5.14
N ALA A 125 -10.00 30.34 -5.20
CA ALA A 125 -10.61 29.67 -6.34
C ALA A 125 -12.09 30.06 -6.53
N ALA A 126 -12.84 30.20 -5.43
CA ALA A 126 -14.23 30.66 -5.47
C ALA A 126 -14.34 32.11 -5.96
N GLU A 127 -13.45 32.99 -5.50
CA GLU A 127 -13.37 34.38 -5.95
C GLU A 127 -13.03 34.48 -7.44
N GLN A 128 -12.02 33.74 -7.90
CA GLN A 128 -11.66 33.65 -9.33
C GLN A 128 -12.80 33.09 -10.18
N ALA A 129 -13.51 32.06 -9.69
CA ALA A 129 -14.67 31.51 -10.37
C ALA A 129 -15.81 32.54 -10.49
N ALA A 130 -16.05 33.33 -9.45
CA ALA A 130 -17.04 34.42 -9.48
C ALA A 130 -16.66 35.50 -10.49
N GLN A 131 -15.40 35.95 -10.50
CA GLN A 131 -14.89 36.93 -11.48
C GLN A 131 -15.04 36.41 -12.92
N LEU A 132 -14.70 35.13 -13.16
CA LEU A 132 -14.87 34.51 -14.47
C LEU A 132 -16.34 34.47 -14.92
N ARG A 133 -17.29 34.28 -13.99
CA ARG A 133 -18.72 34.32 -14.32
C ARG A 133 -19.14 35.72 -14.76
N VAL A 134 -18.75 36.75 -14.02
CA VAL A 134 -19.04 38.15 -14.37
C VAL A 134 -18.46 38.49 -15.75
N ALA A 135 -17.19 38.18 -15.99
CA ALA A 135 -16.55 38.42 -17.30
C ALA A 135 -17.23 37.66 -18.45
N LYS A 136 -17.72 36.43 -18.22
CA LYS A 136 -18.49 35.67 -19.21
C LYS A 136 -19.83 36.33 -19.53
N GLU A 137 -20.51 36.91 -18.55
CA GLU A 137 -21.75 37.65 -18.77
C GLU A 137 -21.52 38.93 -19.57
N GLU A 138 -20.46 39.69 -19.26
CA GLU A 138 -20.06 40.86 -20.04
C GLU A 138 -19.72 40.48 -21.48
N ASN A 139 -18.93 39.41 -21.69
CA ASN A 139 -18.62 38.93 -23.04
C ASN A 139 -19.88 38.53 -23.82
N ARG A 140 -20.87 37.92 -23.15
CA ARG A 140 -22.18 37.63 -23.75
C ARG A 140 -22.94 38.92 -24.11
N ARG A 141 -22.87 39.97 -23.29
CA ARG A 141 -23.48 41.28 -23.58
C ARG A 141 -22.82 41.92 -24.81
N TRP A 142 -21.49 41.95 -24.87
CA TRP A 142 -20.75 42.48 -26.02
C TRP A 142 -21.06 41.73 -27.32
N LYS A 143 -21.12 40.39 -27.26
CA LYS A 143 -21.52 39.58 -28.43
C LYS A 143 -22.92 39.92 -28.95
N LYS A 144 -23.89 40.14 -28.05
CA LYS A 144 -25.25 40.58 -28.43
C LYS A 144 -25.23 41.96 -29.09
N LEU A 145 -24.44 42.90 -28.55
CA LEU A 145 -24.32 44.24 -29.09
C LEU A 145 -23.69 44.23 -30.50
N ILE A 146 -22.62 43.45 -30.69
CA ILE A 146 -21.98 43.27 -32.00
C ILE A 146 -22.94 42.64 -33.01
N ALA A 147 -23.70 41.60 -32.63
CA ALA A 147 -24.68 40.98 -33.51
C ALA A 147 -25.79 41.96 -33.93
N MET A 148 -26.27 42.79 -32.99
CA MET A 148 -27.24 43.85 -33.29
C MET A 148 -26.67 44.91 -34.25
N GLN A 149 -25.42 45.33 -34.03
CA GLN A 149 -24.74 46.27 -34.91
C GLN A 149 -24.48 45.69 -36.30
N GLN A 150 -24.11 44.41 -36.40
CA GLN A 150 -23.96 43.70 -37.68
C GLN A 150 -25.30 43.63 -38.43
N LEU A 151 -26.42 43.40 -37.74
CA LEU A 151 -27.75 43.41 -38.36
C LEU A 151 -28.11 44.80 -38.91
N LEU A 152 -27.83 45.87 -38.14
CA LEU A 152 -28.01 47.26 -38.57
C LEU A 152 -27.16 47.61 -39.80
N LEU A 153 -25.94 47.09 -39.88
CA LEU A 153 -25.04 47.29 -41.03
C LEU A 153 -25.44 46.46 -42.26
N GLN A 154 -26.05 45.28 -42.07
CA GLN A 154 -26.57 44.44 -43.17
C GLN A 154 -27.90 44.96 -43.73
N GLY A 155 -28.70 45.66 -42.94
CA GLY A 155 -29.76 46.53 -43.44
C GLY A 155 -29.12 47.73 -44.15
N GLY A 156 -28.80 47.58 -45.43
CA GLY A 156 -28.10 48.61 -46.21
C GLY A 156 -28.77 50.00 -46.19
N PRO A 157 -28.15 51.04 -46.80
CA PRO A 157 -28.53 52.46 -46.73
C PRO A 157 -29.90 52.84 -47.35
N ASN A 158 -30.91 51.96 -47.29
CA ASN A 158 -32.23 52.10 -47.90
C ASN A 158 -33.39 52.22 -46.88
N THR A 159 -33.10 52.48 -45.60
CA THR A 159 -34.15 52.80 -44.59
C THR A 159 -34.09 54.22 -44.04
N TYR A 160 -33.07 55.01 -44.41
CA TYR A 160 -32.95 56.41 -44.01
C TYR A 160 -32.54 57.27 -45.21
N CYS A 161 -33.47 57.53 -46.15
CA CYS A 161 -33.49 58.71 -47.04
C CYS A 161 -34.53 58.53 -48.14
N LYS A 162 -35.80 58.74 -47.80
CA LYS A 162 -36.81 59.20 -48.75
C LYS A 162 -37.17 60.64 -48.38
N VAL A 163 -36.42 61.60 -48.95
CA VAL A 163 -36.84 63.00 -49.04
C VAL A 163 -36.95 63.34 -50.52
N GLY A 164 -38.05 64.02 -50.85
CA GLY A 164 -38.70 64.04 -52.14
C GLY A 164 -37.94 64.70 -53.29
N GLY A 165 -38.09 64.03 -54.44
CA GLY A 165 -38.40 64.57 -55.77
C GLY A 165 -37.96 65.99 -56.18
N GLY A 166 -37.20 66.03 -57.27
CA GLY A 166 -37.11 67.19 -58.16
C GLY A 166 -36.49 66.79 -59.49
N ARG A 167 -37.31 66.72 -60.56
CA ARG A 167 -36.87 66.41 -61.93
C ARG A 167 -35.94 67.52 -62.44
N GLN A 168 -34.80 67.16 -63.05
CA GLN A 168 -34.22 67.94 -64.14
C GLN A 168 -33.27 67.10 -65.02
N ASN A 169 -33.31 67.43 -66.30
CA ASN A 169 -32.84 66.71 -67.49
C ASN A 169 -31.31 66.42 -67.55
N PRO A 170 -30.85 65.16 -67.78
CA PRO A 170 -29.43 64.82 -67.78
C PRO A 170 -28.89 64.55 -69.21
N SER A 171 -29.00 65.49 -70.14
CA SER A 171 -28.45 65.29 -71.50
C SER A 171 -27.25 66.17 -71.85
N TRP A 172 -27.03 67.29 -71.17
CA TRP A 172 -25.95 68.22 -71.52
C TRP A 172 -24.86 68.35 -70.45
N ARG A 173 -25.13 67.90 -69.21
CA ARG A 173 -24.13 67.91 -68.11
C ARG A 173 -23.02 66.88 -68.28
N TRP A 174 -23.31 65.74 -68.90
CA TRP A 174 -22.32 64.66 -69.07
C TRP A 174 -21.21 65.02 -70.06
N GLN A 175 -21.43 65.95 -70.98
CA GLN A 175 -20.48 66.28 -72.03
C GLN A 175 -19.41 67.30 -71.58
N ILE A 176 -19.76 68.21 -70.65
CA ILE A 176 -18.82 69.18 -70.06
C ILE A 176 -18.03 68.53 -68.89
N LEU A 177 -18.64 67.61 -68.13
CA LEU A 177 -17.96 66.85 -67.08
C LEU A 177 -16.95 65.83 -67.65
N ALA A 178 -17.21 65.19 -68.80
CA ALA A 178 -16.29 64.20 -69.37
C ALA A 178 -14.93 64.78 -69.82
N HIS A 179 -14.91 66.01 -70.34
CA HIS A 179 -13.67 66.65 -70.81
C HIS A 179 -12.85 67.29 -69.68
N SER A 180 -13.48 67.80 -68.63
CA SER A 180 -12.75 68.34 -67.46
C SER A 180 -12.34 67.26 -66.44
N ALA A 181 -13.03 66.11 -66.43
CA ALA A 181 -12.70 64.96 -65.58
C ALA A 181 -11.50 64.15 -66.10
N SER A 182 -11.34 64.00 -67.42
CA SER A 182 -10.35 63.07 -67.99
C SER A 182 -8.88 63.46 -67.75
N PHE A 183 -8.57 64.74 -67.51
CA PHE A 183 -7.18 65.16 -67.31
C PHE A 183 -6.77 65.20 -65.81
N SER A 184 -7.62 65.74 -64.92
CA SER A 184 -7.27 65.87 -63.49
C SER A 184 -7.55 64.62 -62.64
N LEU A 185 -8.44 63.71 -63.05
CA LEU A 185 -8.61 62.41 -62.40
C LEU A 185 -7.45 61.46 -62.73
N SER A 186 -6.85 61.55 -63.91
CA SER A 186 -5.81 60.61 -64.36
C SER A 186 -4.51 60.64 -63.54
N PHE A 187 -4.16 61.79 -62.94
CA PHE A 187 -2.97 61.93 -62.10
C PHE A 187 -3.25 61.45 -60.66
N ALA A 188 -4.37 61.86 -60.09
CA ALA A 188 -4.80 61.42 -58.75
C ALA A 188 -5.13 59.92 -58.72
N GLU A 189 -5.72 59.37 -59.78
CA GLU A 189 -5.96 57.94 -59.94
C GLU A 189 -4.67 57.15 -60.12
N ARG A 190 -3.70 57.65 -60.91
CA ARG A 190 -2.37 57.04 -60.98
C ARG A 190 -1.65 57.05 -59.64
N GLN A 191 -1.79 58.11 -58.86
CA GLN A 191 -1.19 58.20 -57.53
C GLN A 191 -1.88 57.25 -56.53
N ARG A 192 -3.20 57.06 -56.62
CA ARG A 192 -3.92 56.04 -55.85
C ARG A 192 -3.56 54.62 -56.27
N MET A 193 -3.41 54.34 -57.57
CA MET A 193 -2.95 53.03 -58.04
C MET A 193 -1.56 52.69 -57.52
N LYS A 194 -0.63 53.65 -57.50
CA LYS A 194 0.70 53.47 -56.89
C LYS A 194 0.62 53.18 -55.38
N GLN A 195 -0.30 53.82 -54.66
CA GLN A 195 -0.51 53.53 -53.23
C GLN A 195 -1.13 52.14 -53.01
N VAL A 196 -2.01 51.70 -53.90
CA VAL A 196 -2.60 50.36 -53.84
C VAL A 196 -1.54 49.30 -54.15
N GLU A 197 -0.73 49.49 -55.18
CA GLU A 197 0.38 48.59 -55.53
C GLU A 197 1.40 48.47 -54.38
N GLN A 198 1.77 49.60 -53.75
CA GLN A 198 2.62 49.59 -52.54
C GLN A 198 1.98 48.82 -51.38
N MET A 199 0.69 49.01 -51.14
CA MET A 199 -0.04 48.29 -50.10
C MET A 199 -0.14 46.79 -50.41
N GLU A 200 -0.28 46.42 -51.69
CA GLU A 200 -0.31 45.03 -52.15
C GLU A 200 1.06 44.35 -51.95
N ASP A 201 2.15 45.03 -52.29
CA ASP A 201 3.53 44.55 -52.05
C ASP A 201 3.80 44.35 -50.55
N GLU A 202 3.40 45.31 -49.70
CA GLU A 202 3.52 45.20 -48.24
C GLU A 202 2.68 44.04 -47.69
N VAL A 203 1.48 43.83 -48.22
CA VAL A 203 0.62 42.69 -47.83
C VAL A 203 1.26 41.37 -48.23
N GLU A 204 1.87 41.29 -49.42
CA GLU A 204 2.53 40.06 -49.88
C GLU A 204 3.80 39.76 -49.07
N GLU A 205 4.59 40.79 -48.71
CA GLU A 205 5.71 40.67 -47.79
C GLU A 205 5.26 40.26 -46.37
N LEU A 206 4.15 40.79 -45.88
CA LEU A 206 3.60 40.38 -44.59
C LEU A 206 3.10 38.94 -44.61
N LYS A 207 2.51 38.47 -45.72
CA LYS A 207 2.11 37.07 -45.89
C LYS A 207 3.32 36.13 -45.90
N THR A 208 4.41 36.49 -46.57
CA THR A 208 5.62 35.65 -46.59
C THR A 208 6.26 35.56 -45.20
N LYS A 209 6.39 36.69 -44.49
CA LYS A 209 6.84 36.74 -43.09
C LYS A 209 5.94 35.92 -42.16
N LEU A 210 4.62 35.99 -42.34
CA LEU A 210 3.68 35.19 -41.57
C LEU A 210 3.86 33.68 -41.84
N TRP A 211 4.06 33.29 -43.10
CA TRP A 211 4.34 31.90 -43.47
C TRP A 211 5.66 31.40 -42.87
N GLU A 212 6.71 32.22 -42.90
CA GLU A 212 8.02 31.85 -42.34
C GLU A 212 7.97 31.70 -40.82
N THR A 213 7.33 32.65 -40.13
CA THR A 213 7.15 32.60 -38.67
C THR A 213 6.27 31.43 -38.25
N GLN A 214 5.19 31.14 -38.97
CA GLN A 214 4.36 29.96 -38.75
C GLN A 214 5.17 28.66 -38.90
N ARG A 215 5.96 28.56 -39.97
CA ARG A 215 6.84 27.41 -40.23
C ARG A 215 7.94 27.28 -39.17
N GLN A 216 8.44 28.38 -38.64
CA GLN A 216 9.44 28.37 -37.56
C GLN A 216 8.84 27.92 -36.22
N LEU A 217 7.65 28.41 -35.89
CA LEU A 217 6.92 27.99 -34.70
C LEU A 217 6.58 26.49 -34.73
N GLU A 218 6.25 25.94 -35.90
CA GLU A 218 6.02 24.50 -36.07
C GLU A 218 7.29 23.68 -35.80
N ARG A 219 8.45 24.10 -36.32
CA ARG A 219 9.73 23.45 -36.01
C ARG A 219 10.10 23.53 -34.53
N GLU A 220 9.85 24.67 -33.89
CA GLU A 220 10.10 24.83 -32.47
C GLU A 220 9.22 23.90 -31.63
N LYS A 221 7.94 23.76 -31.99
CA LYS A 221 7.02 22.80 -31.35
C LYS A 221 7.48 21.36 -31.54
N GLU A 222 7.94 20.98 -32.72
CA GLU A 222 8.48 19.63 -32.99
C GLU A 222 9.78 19.38 -32.20
N ALA A 223 10.68 20.36 -32.15
CA ALA A 223 11.91 20.26 -31.38
C ALA A 223 11.63 20.17 -29.87
N GLU A 224 10.67 20.93 -29.36
CA GLU A 224 10.24 20.87 -27.96
C GLU A 224 9.60 19.52 -27.63
N LYS A 225 8.77 18.98 -28.53
CA LYS A 225 8.19 17.64 -28.39
C LYS A 225 9.29 16.57 -28.29
N LEU A 226 10.29 16.61 -29.16
CA LEU A 226 11.42 15.68 -29.13
C LEU A 226 12.26 15.81 -27.84
N ARG A 227 12.43 17.03 -27.32
CA ARG A 227 13.12 17.26 -26.03
C ARG A 227 12.33 16.61 -24.89
N ARG A 228 11.02 16.82 -24.84
CA ARG A 228 10.14 16.20 -23.82
C ARG A 228 10.19 14.67 -23.89
N GLU A 229 10.16 14.08 -25.08
CA GLU A 229 10.27 12.63 -25.25
C GLU A 229 11.61 12.10 -24.71
N LYS A 230 12.73 12.77 -25.02
CA LYS A 230 14.06 12.41 -24.50
C LYS A 230 14.16 12.57 -22.98
N GLU A 231 13.55 13.60 -22.41
CA GLU A 231 13.52 13.80 -20.95
C GLU A 231 12.71 12.69 -20.26
N MET A 232 11.56 12.31 -20.81
CA MET A 232 10.78 11.18 -20.30
C MET A 232 11.53 9.86 -20.41
N GLU A 233 12.25 9.62 -21.51
CA GLU A 233 13.07 8.42 -21.68
C GLU A 233 14.21 8.36 -20.65
N ARG A 234 14.89 9.49 -20.39
CA ARG A 234 15.92 9.58 -19.33
C ARG A 234 15.33 9.36 -17.94
N ALA A 235 14.16 9.94 -17.65
CA ALA A 235 13.49 9.74 -16.37
C ALA A 235 13.10 8.27 -16.18
N HIS A 236 12.55 7.63 -17.21
CA HIS A 236 12.24 6.20 -17.21
C HIS A 236 13.50 5.34 -17.03
N GLN A 237 14.61 5.68 -17.69
CA GLN A 237 15.89 4.98 -17.50
C GLN A 237 16.39 5.10 -16.06
N GLN A 238 16.32 6.29 -15.44
CA GLN A 238 16.71 6.49 -14.04
C GLN A 238 15.81 5.72 -13.07
N GLU A 239 14.49 5.67 -13.34
CA GLU A 239 13.56 4.88 -12.53
C GLU A 239 13.86 3.38 -12.62
N GLU A 240 14.13 2.87 -13.82
CA GLU A 240 14.51 1.47 -14.05
C GLU A 240 15.87 1.13 -13.43
N GLU A 241 16.84 2.03 -13.48
CA GLU A 241 18.11 1.88 -12.75
C GLU A 241 17.88 1.83 -11.25
N GLY A 242 17.08 2.75 -10.69
CA GLY A 242 16.70 2.74 -9.27
C GLY A 242 15.98 1.44 -8.86
N ARG A 243 15.11 0.91 -9.73
CA ARG A 243 14.45 -0.39 -9.52
C ARG A 243 15.48 -1.53 -9.47
N ARG A 244 16.41 -1.56 -10.41
CA ARG A 244 17.48 -2.58 -10.46
C ARG A 244 18.39 -2.49 -9.23
N ASP A 245 18.71 -1.29 -8.78
CA ASP A 245 19.55 -1.06 -7.60
C ASP A 245 18.87 -1.58 -6.34
N LEU A 246 17.56 -1.33 -6.21
CA LEU A 246 16.76 -1.85 -5.10
C LEU A 246 16.67 -3.39 -5.13
N GLU A 247 16.51 -3.99 -6.31
CA GLU A 247 16.50 -5.44 -6.46
C GLU A 247 17.85 -6.06 -6.06
N ARG A 248 18.96 -5.47 -6.53
CA ARG A 248 20.31 -5.90 -6.12
C ARG A 248 20.52 -5.79 -4.62
N TRP A 249 20.09 -4.68 -4.00
CA TRP A 249 20.19 -4.52 -2.55
C TRP A 249 19.37 -5.58 -1.79
N LYS A 250 18.14 -5.87 -2.25
CA LYS A 250 17.32 -6.93 -1.64
C LYS A 250 17.97 -8.31 -1.75
N GLU A 251 18.63 -8.61 -2.87
CA GLU A 251 19.38 -9.85 -3.05
C GLU A 251 20.61 -9.92 -2.15
N GLU A 252 21.34 -8.82 -2.04
CA GLU A 252 22.50 -8.68 -1.15
C GLU A 252 22.11 -8.94 0.31
N GLU A 253 21.04 -8.31 0.76
CA GLU A 253 20.58 -8.44 2.14
C GLU A 253 20.04 -9.84 2.43
N ARG A 254 19.33 -10.45 1.46
CA ARG A 254 18.99 -11.86 1.55
C ARG A 254 20.24 -12.71 1.67
N ARG A 255 21.27 -12.47 0.85
CA ARG A 255 22.51 -13.27 0.88
C ARG A 255 23.20 -13.19 2.23
N LYS A 256 23.38 -11.99 2.78
CA LYS A 256 23.97 -11.80 4.12
C LYS A 256 23.22 -12.56 5.21
N LEU A 257 21.89 -12.47 5.22
CA LEU A 257 21.07 -13.23 6.18
C LEU A 257 21.27 -14.74 6.03
N HIS A 258 21.35 -15.24 4.79
CA HIS A 258 21.63 -16.66 4.56
C HIS A 258 23.03 -17.05 5.05
N GLU A 259 24.04 -16.22 4.78
CA GLU A 259 25.41 -16.42 5.24
C GLU A 259 25.51 -16.40 6.78
N GLU A 260 24.82 -15.48 7.46
CA GLU A 260 24.76 -15.43 8.93
C GLU A 260 24.06 -16.68 9.51
N ILE A 261 22.94 -17.09 8.92
CA ILE A 261 22.22 -18.30 9.32
C ILE A 261 23.11 -19.53 9.12
N ASP A 262 23.81 -19.64 8.00
CA ASP A 262 24.71 -20.75 7.74
C ASP A 262 25.93 -20.73 8.66
N GLY A 263 26.46 -19.55 9.01
CA GLY A 263 27.49 -19.39 10.04
C GLY A 263 27.03 -19.90 11.41
N LEU A 264 25.82 -19.51 11.85
CA LEU A 264 25.24 -20.00 13.10
C LEU A 264 25.00 -21.51 13.06
N ARG A 265 24.48 -22.05 11.96
CA ARG A 265 24.30 -23.50 11.77
C ARG A 265 25.62 -24.26 11.91
N GLN A 266 26.70 -23.74 11.31
CA GLN A 266 28.03 -24.35 11.43
C GLN A 266 28.55 -24.31 12.87
N LEU A 267 28.39 -23.19 13.58
CA LEU A 267 28.77 -23.09 14.99
C LEU A 267 28.00 -24.08 15.87
N PHE A 268 26.68 -24.21 15.69
CA PHE A 268 25.88 -25.20 16.41
C PHE A 268 26.30 -26.63 16.10
N LEU A 269 26.52 -26.96 14.82
CA LEU A 269 26.99 -28.29 14.41
C LEU A 269 28.36 -28.62 15.01
N ALA A 270 29.27 -27.65 15.07
CA ALA A 270 30.58 -27.83 15.69
C ALA A 270 30.47 -28.08 17.20
N ALA A 271 29.63 -27.29 17.90
CA ALA A 271 29.39 -27.47 19.33
C ALA A 271 28.76 -28.83 19.66
N LEU A 272 27.79 -29.28 18.85
CA LEU A 272 27.18 -30.61 19.00
C LEU A 272 28.22 -31.73 18.80
N LYS A 273 29.11 -31.61 17.80
CA LYS A 273 30.19 -32.58 17.58
C LYS A 273 31.20 -32.61 18.74
N ASP A 274 31.58 -31.45 19.27
CA ASP A 274 32.48 -31.35 20.43
C ASP A 274 31.83 -31.91 21.70
N MET A 275 30.54 -31.66 21.93
CA MET A 275 29.81 -32.28 23.04
C MET A 275 29.73 -33.80 22.88
N ALA A 276 29.47 -34.31 21.67
CA ALA A 276 29.42 -35.74 21.39
C ALA A 276 30.78 -36.42 21.62
N SER A 277 31.88 -35.82 21.16
CA SER A 277 33.23 -36.35 21.39
C SER A 277 33.57 -36.36 22.87
N ARG A 278 33.27 -35.29 23.63
CA ARG A 278 33.43 -35.25 25.08
C ARG A 278 32.57 -36.30 25.79
N SER A 279 31.34 -36.50 25.37
CA SER A 279 30.44 -37.54 25.90
C SER A 279 31.05 -38.93 25.69
N SER A 280 31.51 -39.25 24.48
CA SER A 280 32.17 -40.53 24.18
C SER A 280 33.47 -40.73 24.99
N ALA A 281 34.24 -39.67 25.22
CA ALA A 281 35.46 -39.73 26.03
C ALA A 281 35.15 -39.96 27.52
N MET A 282 34.08 -39.34 28.05
CA MET A 282 33.61 -39.60 29.41
C MET A 282 33.10 -41.03 29.56
N GLU A 283 32.35 -41.52 28.57
CA GLU A 283 31.83 -42.89 28.56
C GLU A 283 32.97 -43.93 28.48
N GLY A 284 34.00 -43.67 27.67
CA GLY A 284 35.21 -44.49 27.64
C GLY A 284 35.96 -44.52 28.98
N LYS A 285 36.08 -43.38 29.67
CA LYS A 285 36.68 -43.33 31.01
C LYS A 285 35.85 -44.09 32.05
N LEU A 286 34.52 -44.00 31.98
CA LEU A 286 33.62 -44.77 32.84
C LEU A 286 33.79 -46.27 32.64
N GLN A 287 33.88 -46.72 31.38
CA GLN A 287 34.14 -48.13 31.06
C GLN A 287 35.52 -48.59 31.55
N GLU A 288 36.55 -47.74 31.46
CA GLU A 288 37.89 -48.04 31.98
C GLU A 288 37.90 -48.17 33.51
N LEU A 289 37.22 -47.26 34.22
CA LEU A 289 37.07 -47.35 35.68
C LEU A 289 36.33 -48.62 36.09
N GLN A 290 35.25 -48.96 35.38
CA GLN A 290 34.50 -50.21 35.61
C GLN A 290 35.36 -51.46 35.30
N ALA A 291 36.21 -51.42 34.28
CA ALA A 291 37.11 -52.53 33.97
C ALA A 291 38.24 -52.67 35.01
N ARG A 292 38.76 -51.56 35.56
CA ARG A 292 39.78 -51.55 36.61
C ARG A 292 39.23 -52.03 37.95
N GLU A 293 37.98 -51.70 38.27
CA GLU A 293 37.25 -52.22 39.45
C GLU A 293 37.16 -53.77 39.42
N VAL A 294 37.11 -54.37 38.23
CA VAL A 294 37.09 -55.84 38.05
C VAL A 294 38.49 -56.47 38.08
N VAL A 295 39.58 -55.70 37.91
CA VAL A 295 40.95 -56.24 37.70
C VAL A 295 41.94 -55.95 38.85
N GLU A 296 41.73 -54.92 39.68
CA GLU A 296 42.63 -54.64 40.82
C GLU A 296 41.89 -54.47 42.15
N SER A 297 41.69 -55.58 42.88
CA SER A 297 41.57 -55.56 44.34
C SER A 297 42.79 -56.24 44.96
N ASN A 298 43.66 -55.46 45.61
CA ASN A 298 44.77 -55.97 46.42
C ASN A 298 44.30 -56.43 47.83
N LEU A 299 42.97 -56.53 48.03
CA LEU A 299 42.34 -56.91 49.30
C LEU A 299 41.63 -58.28 49.22
N GLY A 300 41.76 -59.00 48.10
CA GLY A 300 41.05 -60.25 47.86
C GLY A 300 39.58 -60.03 47.48
N THR A 301 38.97 -61.06 46.90
CA THR A 301 37.56 -61.08 46.49
C THR A 301 36.65 -61.01 47.72
N LEU A 302 36.43 -59.80 48.23
CA LEU A 302 35.32 -59.53 49.15
C LEU A 302 34.06 -59.48 48.30
N GLN A 303 33.32 -60.57 48.39
CA GLN A 303 31.96 -60.64 47.90
C GLN A 303 31.13 -59.77 48.86
N ASP A 304 30.79 -58.54 48.46
CA ASP A 304 29.82 -57.75 49.20
C ASP A 304 28.50 -58.54 49.21
N ASP A 305 27.96 -58.80 50.40
CA ASP A 305 26.64 -59.40 50.60
C ASP A 305 25.50 -58.44 50.20
N ASP A 306 25.65 -57.70 49.09
CA ASP A 306 24.66 -56.77 48.53
C ASP A 306 23.72 -57.47 47.53
N THR A 307 23.49 -58.77 47.72
CA THR A 307 22.58 -59.56 46.87
C THR A 307 21.13 -59.06 47.02
N GLU A 308 20.80 -58.35 48.10
CA GLU A 308 19.48 -57.72 48.29
C GLU A 308 19.38 -56.27 47.75
N GLU A 309 20.46 -55.49 47.68
CA GLU A 309 20.42 -54.13 47.10
C GLU A 309 20.48 -54.13 45.56
N ALA A 310 21.13 -55.13 44.95
CA ALA A 310 21.17 -55.29 43.50
C ALA A 310 19.78 -55.53 42.88
N GLN A 311 18.84 -56.15 43.61
CA GLN A 311 17.46 -56.37 43.14
C GLN A 311 16.60 -55.10 43.13
N TRP A 312 16.88 -54.12 43.99
CA TRP A 312 16.14 -52.86 44.04
C TRP A 312 16.74 -51.77 43.13
N LEU A 313 18.03 -51.85 42.81
CA LEU A 313 18.71 -50.90 41.93
C LEU A 313 18.66 -51.27 40.43
N ALA A 314 18.51 -52.56 40.08
CA ALA A 314 18.36 -53.01 38.69
C ALA A 314 17.09 -52.46 37.99
N PRO A 315 15.90 -52.41 38.65
CA PRO A 315 14.73 -51.72 38.09
C PRO A 315 15.01 -50.23 37.85
N SER A 316 15.75 -49.57 38.75
CA SER A 316 16.07 -48.15 38.66
C SER A 316 17.04 -47.83 37.50
N ARG A 317 18.07 -48.66 37.27
CA ARG A 317 18.94 -48.54 36.07
C ARG A 317 18.20 -48.84 34.77
N ALA A 318 17.37 -49.88 34.72
CA ALA A 318 16.56 -50.20 33.55
C ALA A 318 15.50 -49.11 33.28
N GLU A 319 14.95 -48.49 34.32
CA GLU A 319 14.06 -47.34 34.21
C GLU A 319 14.78 -46.08 33.73
N VAL A 320 16.00 -45.81 34.21
CA VAL A 320 16.82 -44.65 33.77
C VAL A 320 17.27 -44.84 32.33
N TRP A 321 17.73 -46.04 31.96
CA TRP A 321 18.09 -46.39 30.59
C TRP A 321 16.87 -46.31 29.67
N GLY A 322 15.72 -46.87 30.08
CA GLY A 322 14.47 -46.74 29.34
C GLY A 322 13.92 -45.29 29.29
N LYS A 323 14.20 -44.43 30.28
CA LYS A 323 13.89 -42.98 30.23
C LYS A 323 14.83 -42.24 29.26
N GLN A 324 16.10 -42.65 29.18
CA GLN A 324 17.10 -42.09 28.27
C GLN A 324 16.86 -42.53 26.82
N GLU A 325 16.44 -43.77 26.60
CA GLU A 325 16.04 -44.31 25.29
C GLU A 325 14.73 -43.66 24.81
N ARG A 326 13.75 -43.45 25.71
CA ARG A 326 12.53 -42.67 25.40
C ARG A 326 12.81 -41.19 25.15
N MET A 327 13.79 -40.58 25.80
CA MET A 327 14.24 -39.22 25.49
C MET A 327 14.98 -39.17 24.14
N ALA A 328 15.81 -40.16 23.83
CA ALA A 328 16.49 -40.26 22.53
C ALA A 328 15.50 -40.51 21.38
N GLU A 329 14.46 -41.32 21.59
CA GLU A 329 13.36 -41.52 20.64
C GLU A 329 12.46 -40.28 20.53
N GLN A 330 12.17 -39.57 21.64
CA GLN A 330 11.46 -38.30 21.59
C GLN A 330 12.28 -37.24 20.82
N VAL A 331 13.58 -37.12 21.06
CA VAL A 331 14.47 -36.21 20.32
C VAL A 331 14.55 -36.64 18.85
N SER A 332 14.66 -37.93 18.54
CA SER A 332 14.65 -38.47 17.18
C SER A 332 13.30 -38.27 16.45
N SER A 333 12.17 -38.20 17.17
CA SER A 333 10.84 -37.89 16.61
C SER A 333 10.57 -36.38 16.45
N VAL A 334 11.21 -35.54 17.28
CA VAL A 334 11.09 -34.08 17.26
C VAL A 334 12.04 -33.45 16.22
N VAL A 335 13.18 -34.07 15.94
CA VAL A 335 14.13 -33.62 14.90
C VAL A 335 13.51 -33.60 13.48
N PRO A 336 12.74 -34.59 13.00
CA PRO A 336 12.08 -34.52 11.70
C PRO A 336 10.87 -33.58 11.68
N MET A 337 10.17 -33.38 12.81
CA MET A 337 9.10 -32.36 12.92
C MET A 337 9.66 -30.93 12.91
N SER A 338 10.83 -30.73 13.50
CA SER A 338 11.57 -29.46 13.49
C SER A 338 12.24 -29.22 12.13
N LEU A 339 12.65 -30.27 11.41
CA LEU A 339 13.15 -30.18 10.04
C LEU A 339 12.03 -29.98 8.99
N LEU A 340 10.81 -30.47 9.22
CA LEU A 340 9.67 -30.24 8.31
C LEU A 340 9.21 -28.77 8.31
N LEU A 341 9.45 -28.03 9.40
CA LEU A 341 9.21 -26.59 9.50
C LEU A 341 10.23 -25.73 8.73
N LEU A 342 11.32 -26.33 8.22
CA LEU A 342 12.37 -25.66 7.46
C LEU A 342 12.25 -25.85 5.93
N HIS A 343 11.15 -26.44 5.44
CA HIS A 343 10.83 -26.56 4.01
C HIS A 343 9.47 -25.94 3.67
N ILE A 344 9.27 -24.67 4.05
CA ILE A 344 8.19 -23.84 3.50
C ILE A 344 8.82 -22.83 2.52
N PRO A 345 8.47 -22.84 1.22
CA PRO A 345 8.81 -21.76 0.31
C PRO A 345 8.22 -20.44 0.86
N GLY A 346 9.02 -19.39 0.91
CA GLY A 346 8.77 -18.13 1.60
C GLY A 346 7.66 -17.23 1.05
N ASP A 347 6.53 -17.78 0.60
CA ASP A 347 5.35 -17.05 0.11
C ASP A 347 4.09 -17.37 0.94
N ALA A 348 4.17 -17.40 2.28
CA ALA A 348 2.97 -17.56 3.12
C ALA A 348 3.14 -17.12 4.60
N PHE A 349 3.86 -16.03 4.90
CA PHE A 349 4.00 -15.57 6.30
C PHE A 349 2.87 -14.65 6.80
N GLY A 350 1.65 -14.82 6.30
CA GLY A 350 0.52 -13.92 6.59
C GLY A 350 -0.73 -14.56 7.19
N SER A 351 -0.88 -15.88 7.26
CA SER A 351 -2.15 -16.47 7.68
C SER A 351 -2.00 -17.89 8.22
N GLN A 352 -1.40 -18.03 9.41
CA GLN A 352 -1.66 -19.15 10.34
C GLN A 352 -0.85 -18.94 11.63
N LEU A 353 -1.29 -18.01 12.48
CA LEU A 353 -0.86 -17.96 13.87
C LEU A 353 -2.09 -17.81 14.77
N LEU A 354 -3.02 -18.76 14.67
CA LEU A 354 -4.16 -18.85 15.58
C LEU A 354 -4.76 -20.27 15.58
N ALA A 355 -3.94 -21.29 15.79
CA ALA A 355 -4.43 -22.62 16.16
C ALA A 355 -3.27 -23.49 16.66
N LEU A 356 -2.89 -23.36 17.93
CA LEU A 356 -2.27 -24.45 18.71
C LEU A 356 -2.46 -24.11 20.20
N ARG A 357 -3.71 -24.29 20.67
CA ARG A 357 -4.00 -24.46 22.10
C ARG A 357 -3.66 -25.90 22.46
N LEU A 358 -2.83 -26.05 23.50
CA LEU A 358 -2.42 -27.30 24.12
C LEU A 358 -3.63 -28.19 24.45
N VAL A 359 -3.61 -29.44 24.01
CA VAL A 359 -4.40 -30.54 24.60
C VAL A 359 -3.46 -31.71 24.84
N GLY A 360 -3.16 -31.97 26.11
CA GLY A 360 -2.53 -33.20 26.57
C GLY A 360 -3.57 -34.30 26.82
N PRO A 361 -3.20 -35.59 26.76
CA PRO A 361 -4.15 -36.70 26.92
C PRO A 361 -4.38 -37.02 28.40
N MET A 362 -5.64 -37.11 28.81
CA MET A 362 -6.06 -37.75 30.07
C MET A 362 -7.11 -38.83 29.75
N SER A 363 -6.83 -40.05 30.18
CA SER A 363 -7.68 -41.23 30.02
C SER A 363 -8.87 -41.25 30.98
N PRO A 364 -9.89 -42.13 30.76
CA PRO A 364 -11.29 -41.83 31.05
C PRO A 364 -11.79 -42.40 32.39
N LYS A 365 -12.72 -41.70 33.05
CA LYS A 365 -13.71 -42.32 33.96
C LYS A 365 -15.09 -41.66 33.79
N ARG A 366 -16.07 -42.54 33.62
CA ARG A 366 -17.49 -42.37 33.33
C ARG A 366 -18.23 -41.33 34.21
N ARG A 367 -19.20 -40.61 33.63
CA ARG A 367 -20.65 -40.71 33.97
C ARG A 367 -21.52 -39.78 33.09
N ARG A 368 -22.41 -40.42 32.31
CA ARG A 368 -23.82 -40.14 31.90
C ARG A 368 -24.26 -38.68 31.60
N ASP A 369 -24.70 -38.46 30.35
CA ASP A 369 -25.65 -37.42 29.89
C ASP A 369 -27.11 -37.68 30.39
N PRO A 370 -28.19 -36.91 30.04
CA PRO A 370 -28.38 -35.62 29.28
C PRO A 370 -29.48 -34.70 29.97
N PRO A 371 -30.33 -33.83 29.32
CA PRO A 371 -30.24 -33.00 28.08
C PRO A 371 -30.64 -31.49 28.21
N ILE A 372 -30.13 -30.69 27.26
CA ILE A 372 -30.79 -29.70 26.36
C ILE A 372 -31.93 -28.79 26.88
N HIS A 373 -31.75 -27.45 26.78
CA HIS A 373 -32.64 -26.53 26.04
C HIS A 373 -32.02 -25.12 25.83
N SER A 374 -31.97 -24.68 24.57
CA SER A 374 -31.90 -23.27 24.10
C SER A 374 -33.34 -22.68 24.07
N PRO A 375 -33.63 -21.35 23.88
CA PRO A 375 -32.97 -20.45 22.92
C PRO A 375 -32.92 -18.91 23.25
N GLY A 376 -32.19 -18.16 22.40
CA GLY A 376 -32.68 -16.88 21.85
C GLY A 376 -31.98 -15.59 22.29
N CYS A 377 -31.27 -14.90 21.38
CA CYS A 377 -31.70 -13.59 20.84
C CYS A 377 -30.72 -13.04 19.79
N ARG A 378 -31.35 -12.38 18.81
CA ARG A 378 -30.89 -11.89 17.50
C ARG A 378 -30.47 -10.42 17.64
N TRP A 379 -29.32 -10.03 17.07
CA TRP A 379 -28.94 -8.61 16.95
C TRP A 379 -28.97 -8.16 15.49
N TYR A 380 -29.76 -7.13 15.21
CA TYR A 380 -29.70 -6.32 13.99
C TYR A 380 -28.58 -5.28 14.12
N VAL A 381 -27.76 -5.10 13.08
CA VAL A 381 -26.79 -4.00 13.01
C VAL A 381 -27.35 -2.93 12.08
N THR A 382 -27.63 -1.75 12.65
CA THR A 382 -27.85 -0.52 11.90
C THR A 382 -26.49 0.14 11.68
N VAL A 383 -26.05 0.29 10.42
CA VAL A 383 -24.83 1.02 10.09
C VAL A 383 -25.19 2.47 9.76
N LEU A 384 -24.87 3.37 10.68
CA LEU A 384 -24.73 4.80 10.41
C LEU A 384 -23.46 5.02 9.57
N VAL A 385 -23.59 5.71 8.43
CA VAL A 385 -22.48 6.11 7.56
C VAL A 385 -22.01 7.52 7.95
N PRO A 386 -20.77 7.73 8.42
CA PRO A 386 -20.20 9.06 8.53
C PRO A 386 -19.67 9.51 7.16
N ALA A 387 -19.92 10.79 6.83
CA ALA A 387 -19.46 11.45 5.62
C ALA A 387 -17.92 11.46 5.52
N ALA A 388 -17.40 10.95 4.42
CA ALA A 388 -15.97 10.85 4.15
C ALA A 388 -15.41 12.17 3.59
N THR A 389 -14.48 12.79 4.31
CA THR A 389 -13.54 13.77 3.78
C THR A 389 -12.47 13.06 2.95
N PHE A 390 -12.26 13.54 1.73
CA PHE A 390 -11.31 13.02 0.75
C PHE A 390 -9.85 13.26 1.19
N THR A 391 -9.04 12.20 1.25
CA THR A 391 -7.57 12.28 1.28
C THR A 391 -6.99 11.48 0.10
N PRO A 392 -5.95 11.97 -0.59
CA PRO A 392 -5.48 11.40 -1.87
C PRO A 392 -4.42 10.29 -1.72
N GLY A 393 -4.31 9.62 -0.57
CA GLY A 393 -3.33 8.54 -0.33
C GLY A 393 -3.84 7.13 -0.62
N ARG A 394 -4.99 6.97 -1.30
CA ARG A 394 -5.70 5.67 -1.37
C ARG A 394 -5.38 4.83 -2.60
N GLU A 395 -4.66 5.36 -3.58
CA GLU A 395 -4.60 4.74 -4.91
C GLU A 395 -3.65 3.54 -4.98
N GLU A 396 -2.49 3.59 -4.32
CA GLU A 396 -1.56 2.44 -4.23
C GLU A 396 -2.09 1.31 -3.36
N ALA A 397 -2.72 1.63 -2.22
CA ALA A 397 -3.38 0.64 -1.36
C ALA A 397 -4.58 -0.02 -2.07
N ALA A 398 -5.32 0.73 -2.90
CA ALA A 398 -6.42 0.20 -3.70
C ALA A 398 -5.93 -0.69 -4.86
N LEU A 399 -4.79 -0.37 -5.49
CA LEU A 399 -4.16 -1.21 -6.50
C LEU A 399 -3.67 -2.54 -5.91
N GLY A 400 -2.99 -2.51 -4.75
CA GLY A 400 -2.60 -3.73 -4.04
C GLY A 400 -3.79 -4.55 -3.52
N GLY A 401 -4.91 -3.91 -3.18
CA GLY A 401 -6.16 -4.59 -2.85
C GLY A 401 -6.81 -5.27 -4.06
N LYS A 402 -6.79 -4.62 -5.23
CA LYS A 402 -7.30 -5.19 -6.48
C LYS A 402 -6.47 -6.38 -6.97
N GLN A 403 -5.14 -6.30 -6.86
CA GLN A 403 -4.25 -7.41 -7.24
C GLN A 403 -4.53 -8.66 -6.38
N ARG A 404 -4.63 -8.48 -5.05
CA ARG A 404 -4.95 -9.55 -4.10
C ARG A 404 -6.33 -10.15 -4.33
N LEU A 405 -7.31 -9.33 -4.69
CA LEU A 405 -8.66 -9.79 -5.05
C LEU A 405 -8.63 -10.63 -6.33
N LEU A 406 -7.90 -10.20 -7.36
CA LEU A 406 -7.76 -10.96 -8.61
C LEU A 406 -7.08 -12.30 -8.38
N GLU A 407 -6.02 -12.34 -7.57
CA GLU A 407 -5.34 -13.57 -7.19
C GLU A 407 -6.24 -14.52 -6.38
N ALA A 408 -7.05 -13.99 -5.45
CA ALA A 408 -8.01 -14.78 -4.69
C ALA A 408 -9.10 -15.38 -5.59
N LEU A 409 -9.59 -14.61 -6.58
CA LEU A 409 -10.57 -15.06 -7.57
C LEU A 409 -9.98 -16.10 -8.54
N GLN A 410 -8.69 -16.01 -8.87
CA GLN A 410 -7.99 -17.00 -9.69
C GLN A 410 -7.73 -18.31 -8.95
N ARG A 411 -7.38 -18.24 -7.65
CA ARG A 411 -7.15 -19.42 -6.81
C ARG A 411 -8.44 -20.20 -6.51
N ASN A 412 -9.60 -19.55 -6.57
CA ASN A 412 -10.85 -20.20 -6.23
C ASN A 412 -12.02 -19.73 -7.14
N PRO A 413 -12.30 -20.43 -8.26
CA PRO A 413 -13.31 -20.02 -9.23
C PRO A 413 -14.74 -20.08 -8.68
N ASP A 414 -14.97 -20.81 -7.57
CA ASP A 414 -16.27 -20.87 -6.89
C ASP A 414 -16.60 -19.59 -6.11
N LEU A 415 -15.61 -18.74 -5.80
CA LEU A 415 -15.86 -17.41 -5.21
C LEU A 415 -16.68 -16.53 -6.16
N LEU A 416 -16.44 -16.60 -7.47
CA LEU A 416 -17.24 -15.87 -8.46
C LEU A 416 -18.71 -16.34 -8.45
N LYS A 417 -18.97 -17.61 -8.14
CA LYS A 417 -20.35 -18.12 -7.98
C LYS A 417 -21.00 -17.53 -6.73
N GLN A 418 -20.24 -17.29 -5.67
CA GLN A 418 -20.73 -16.66 -4.43
C GLN A 418 -21.00 -15.16 -4.59
N PHE A 419 -20.22 -14.44 -5.39
CA PHE A 419 -20.44 -13.00 -5.66
C PHE A 419 -21.45 -12.73 -6.77
N ARG A 420 -21.79 -13.74 -7.59
CA ARG A 420 -22.76 -13.60 -8.69
C ARG A 420 -24.08 -12.95 -8.27
N PRO A 421 -24.75 -13.37 -7.17
CA PRO A 421 -26.03 -12.77 -6.78
C PRO A 421 -25.90 -11.28 -6.43
N ILE A 422 -24.78 -10.90 -5.81
CA ILE A 422 -24.49 -9.50 -5.44
C ILE A 422 -24.23 -8.66 -6.69
N LEU A 423 -23.46 -9.19 -7.64
CA LEU A 423 -23.17 -8.50 -8.90
C LEU A 423 -24.42 -8.38 -9.78
N GLU A 424 -25.29 -9.40 -9.78
CA GLU A 424 -26.58 -9.37 -10.46
C GLU A 424 -27.51 -8.32 -9.85
N GLU A 425 -27.62 -8.25 -8.53
CA GLU A 425 -28.44 -7.25 -7.84
C GLU A 425 -27.93 -5.82 -8.11
N VAL A 426 -26.61 -5.57 -8.00
CA VAL A 426 -26.01 -4.26 -8.30
C VAL A 426 -26.20 -3.88 -9.77
N LEU A 427 -26.12 -4.85 -10.68
CA LEU A 427 -26.39 -4.63 -12.10
C LEU A 427 -27.87 -4.26 -12.31
N VAL A 428 -28.80 -4.94 -11.64
CA VAL A 428 -30.23 -4.66 -11.70
C VAL A 428 -30.53 -3.26 -11.17
N GLU A 429 -30.02 -2.87 -10.00
CA GLU A 429 -30.15 -1.51 -9.47
C GLU A 429 -29.59 -0.47 -10.44
N LYS A 430 -28.45 -0.77 -11.09
CA LYS A 430 -27.86 0.15 -12.06
C LYS A 430 -28.72 0.29 -13.31
N LEU A 431 -29.31 -0.80 -13.79
CA LEU A 431 -30.23 -0.79 -14.92
C LEU A 431 -31.53 -0.03 -14.59
N GLU A 432 -32.05 -0.17 -13.35
CA GLU A 432 -33.18 0.61 -12.86
C GLU A 432 -32.88 2.10 -12.80
N SER A 433 -31.69 2.48 -12.32
CA SER A 433 -31.24 3.88 -12.32
C SER A 433 -31.12 4.50 -13.72
N MET A 434 -30.95 3.66 -14.75
CA MET A 434 -30.93 4.07 -16.16
C MET A 434 -32.30 3.92 -16.83
N GLY A 435 -33.36 3.58 -16.09
CA GLY A 435 -34.75 3.56 -16.55
C GLY A 435 -35.26 2.20 -17.05
N VAL A 436 -34.55 1.09 -16.79
CA VAL A 436 -34.98 -0.27 -17.13
C VAL A 436 -35.60 -0.92 -15.90
N LYS A 437 -36.91 -1.19 -15.92
CA LYS A 437 -37.65 -1.76 -14.77
C LYS A 437 -37.24 -3.23 -14.51
N ARG A 438 -37.24 -3.67 -13.25
CA ARG A 438 -36.92 -5.07 -12.82
C ARG A 438 -37.67 -6.19 -13.55
N VAL A 439 -38.90 -5.93 -14.03
CA VAL A 439 -39.83 -6.97 -14.50
C VAL A 439 -39.86 -7.10 -16.03
N VAL A 440 -39.07 -6.29 -16.77
CA VAL A 440 -39.14 -6.33 -18.24
C VAL A 440 -38.27 -7.45 -18.80
N LYS A 441 -38.88 -8.42 -19.49
CA LYS A 441 -38.18 -9.52 -20.17
C LYS A 441 -37.35 -9.05 -21.39
N GLY A 442 -37.50 -7.79 -21.82
CA GLY A 442 -36.74 -7.21 -22.93
C GLY A 442 -36.90 -5.69 -23.02
N ILE A 443 -35.90 -5.03 -23.60
CA ILE A 443 -35.89 -3.58 -23.86
C ILE A 443 -36.08 -3.31 -25.35
N SER A 444 -36.75 -2.22 -25.70
CA SER A 444 -36.92 -1.84 -27.10
C SER A 444 -35.56 -1.54 -27.76
N THR A 445 -35.41 -1.81 -29.06
CA THR A 445 -34.16 -1.56 -29.80
C THR A 445 -33.74 -0.09 -29.74
N ARG A 446 -34.71 0.84 -29.68
CA ARG A 446 -34.46 2.27 -29.53
C ARG A 446 -33.90 2.60 -28.14
N THR A 447 -34.49 2.03 -27.09
CA THR A 447 -34.02 2.17 -25.70
C THR A 447 -32.63 1.56 -25.54
N TYR A 448 -32.37 0.39 -26.12
CA TYR A 448 -31.05 -0.24 -26.11
C TYR A 448 -29.98 0.64 -26.78
N LYS A 449 -30.24 1.18 -27.98
CA LYS A 449 -29.29 2.06 -28.67
C LYS A 449 -28.98 3.33 -27.87
N SER A 450 -30.00 3.92 -27.23
CA SER A 450 -29.84 5.10 -26.38
C SER A 450 -29.03 4.80 -25.11
N LEU A 451 -29.34 3.70 -24.41
CA LEU A 451 -28.61 3.27 -23.22
C LEU A 451 -27.17 2.87 -23.54
N HIS A 452 -26.95 2.16 -24.65
CA HIS A 452 -25.61 1.80 -25.10
C HIS A 452 -24.75 3.04 -25.38
N ALA A 453 -25.32 4.08 -26.00
CA ALA A 453 -24.61 5.36 -26.22
C ALA A 453 -24.28 6.06 -24.89
N LEU A 454 -25.22 6.07 -23.93
CA LEU A 454 -25.01 6.67 -22.61
C LEU A 454 -23.93 5.93 -21.79
N VAL A 455 -23.94 4.60 -21.82
CA VAL A 455 -22.93 3.77 -21.16
C VAL A 455 -21.56 3.98 -21.81
N ARG A 456 -21.48 4.07 -23.14
CA ARG A 456 -20.24 4.40 -23.86
C ARG A 456 -19.67 5.75 -23.43
N LEU A 457 -20.52 6.77 -23.31
CA LEU A 457 -20.10 8.08 -22.83
C LEU A 457 -19.58 8.04 -21.39
N GLN A 458 -20.26 7.33 -20.49
CA GLN A 458 -19.80 7.16 -19.10
C GLN A 458 -18.48 6.40 -19.01
N GLN A 459 -18.28 5.40 -19.86
CA GLN A 459 -17.02 4.65 -19.94
C GLN A 459 -15.88 5.55 -20.42
N GLN A 460 -16.12 6.39 -21.42
CA GLN A 460 -15.13 7.34 -21.94
C GLN A 460 -14.74 8.39 -20.89
N GLN A 461 -15.71 8.96 -20.18
CA GLN A 461 -15.45 9.90 -19.06
C GLN A 461 -14.69 9.25 -17.90
N LYS A 462 -14.91 7.94 -17.65
CA LYS A 462 -14.12 7.19 -16.67
C LYS A 462 -12.72 6.85 -17.18
N ALA A 463 -12.56 6.61 -18.47
CA ALA A 463 -11.25 6.37 -19.09
C ALA A 463 -10.37 7.62 -19.08
N GLU A 464 -10.94 8.82 -19.24
CA GLU A 464 -10.23 10.09 -19.04
C GLU A 464 -9.63 10.21 -17.63
N LYS A 465 -10.29 9.63 -16.61
CA LYS A 465 -9.80 9.61 -15.23
C LYS A 465 -8.81 8.46 -14.94
N PHE A 466 -8.76 7.43 -15.78
CA PHE A 466 -7.94 6.23 -15.58
C PHE A 466 -7.36 5.74 -16.92
N PRO A 467 -6.20 6.27 -17.37
CA PRO A 467 -5.68 6.07 -18.73
C PRO A 467 -5.33 4.62 -19.13
N GLY A 468 -5.25 3.66 -18.20
CA GLY A 468 -4.92 2.25 -18.50
C GLY A 468 -6.11 1.27 -18.55
N LEU A 469 -7.32 1.71 -18.15
CA LEU A 469 -8.44 0.80 -17.91
C LEU A 469 -9.02 0.18 -19.19
N LEU A 470 -9.03 0.94 -20.29
CA LEU A 470 -9.52 0.45 -21.58
C LEU A 470 -8.56 -0.58 -22.20
N CYS A 471 -7.25 -0.33 -22.12
CA CYS A 471 -6.22 -1.27 -22.59
C CYS A 471 -6.31 -2.61 -21.84
N LEU A 472 -6.40 -2.56 -20.51
CA LEU A 472 -6.55 -3.76 -19.68
C LEU A 472 -7.84 -4.52 -20.00
N ARG A 473 -8.94 -3.81 -20.25
CA ARG A 473 -10.20 -4.43 -20.65
C ARG A 473 -10.07 -5.14 -22.00
N ASP A 474 -9.44 -4.51 -22.98
CA ASP A 474 -9.28 -5.10 -24.31
C ASP A 474 -8.33 -6.31 -24.29
N GLU A 475 -7.31 -6.30 -23.43
CA GLU A 475 -6.47 -7.47 -23.13
C GLU A 475 -7.27 -8.61 -22.50
N LEU A 476 -8.09 -8.32 -21.48
CA LEU A 476 -8.97 -9.31 -20.85
C LEU A 476 -9.98 -9.89 -21.84
N VAL A 477 -10.59 -9.06 -22.69
CA VAL A 477 -11.50 -9.52 -23.74
C VAL A 477 -10.78 -10.45 -24.71
N ARG A 478 -9.55 -10.10 -25.13
CA ARG A 478 -8.74 -10.95 -26.01
C ARG A 478 -8.39 -12.28 -25.35
N ALA A 479 -7.98 -12.26 -24.09
CA ALA A 479 -7.66 -13.46 -23.31
C ALA A 479 -8.89 -14.38 -23.13
N VAL A 480 -10.06 -13.81 -22.82
CA VAL A 480 -11.31 -14.56 -22.69
C VAL A 480 -11.74 -15.17 -24.03
N MET A 481 -11.65 -14.41 -25.13
CA MET A 481 -11.98 -14.90 -26.47
C MET A 481 -11.07 -16.06 -26.90
N GLU A 482 -9.78 -15.96 -26.60
CA GLU A 482 -8.82 -17.04 -26.88
C GLU A 482 -9.10 -18.29 -26.03
N LYS A 483 -9.44 -18.12 -24.74
CA LYS A 483 -9.88 -19.23 -23.88
C LYS A 483 -11.17 -19.90 -24.37
N ILE A 484 -12.16 -19.12 -24.83
CA ILE A 484 -13.38 -19.65 -25.43
C ILE A 484 -13.06 -20.46 -26.69
N ARG A 485 -12.11 -20.00 -27.52
CA ARG A 485 -11.66 -20.71 -28.71
C ARG A 485 -10.93 -22.01 -28.37
N GLN A 486 -10.15 -22.02 -27.28
CA GLN A 486 -9.49 -23.22 -26.76
C GLN A 486 -10.48 -24.24 -26.19
N CYS A 487 -11.51 -23.80 -25.46
CA CYS A 487 -12.57 -24.68 -24.94
C CYS A 487 -13.50 -25.23 -26.04
N LYS A 488 -13.52 -24.61 -27.23
CA LYS A 488 -14.28 -25.09 -28.40
C LYS A 488 -13.51 -26.06 -29.29
N LYS A 489 -12.22 -26.34 -29.02
CA LYS A 489 -11.51 -27.42 -29.73
C LYS A 489 -11.99 -28.77 -29.18
N PRO A 490 -12.58 -29.66 -29.99
CA PRO A 490 -12.94 -30.99 -29.51
C PRO A 490 -11.66 -31.76 -29.17
N SER A 491 -11.62 -32.30 -27.96
CA SER A 491 -10.64 -33.28 -27.51
C SER A 491 -10.78 -34.55 -28.36
N SER A 492 -9.98 -34.67 -29.41
CA SER A 492 -9.80 -35.92 -30.16
C SER A 492 -8.35 -36.36 -30.08
N ALA A 493 -7.96 -36.86 -28.91
CA ALA A 493 -6.83 -37.77 -28.76
C ALA A 493 -7.04 -38.60 -27.48
N PHE A 494 -7.98 -39.54 -27.54
CA PHE A 494 -8.03 -40.63 -26.57
C PHE A 494 -6.78 -41.49 -26.73
N HIS A 495 -6.06 -41.66 -25.63
CA HIS A 495 -5.09 -42.72 -25.40
C HIS A 495 -5.68 -44.07 -25.86
N ARG A 496 -5.19 -44.61 -26.97
CA ARG A 496 -5.30 -46.05 -27.23
C ARG A 496 -4.17 -46.72 -26.45
N GLN A 497 -4.50 -47.21 -25.27
CA GLN A 497 -3.75 -48.29 -24.64
C GLN A 497 -3.77 -49.48 -25.62
N LEU A 498 -2.59 -49.88 -26.10
CA LEU A 498 -2.38 -51.24 -26.57
C LEU A 498 -1.41 -51.90 -25.59
N SER A 499 -2.03 -52.71 -24.74
CA SER A 499 -1.45 -53.66 -23.81
C SER A 499 -0.45 -54.58 -24.50
N ILE A 500 0.73 -54.65 -23.91
CA ILE A 500 1.77 -55.65 -24.13
C ILE A 500 1.20 -57.02 -23.72
N ILE A 501 1.23 -58.00 -24.63
CA ILE A 501 1.11 -59.42 -24.34
C ILE A 501 2.47 -60.05 -24.64
N PRO A 502 3.20 -60.62 -23.66
CA PRO A 502 4.33 -61.50 -23.95
C PRO A 502 3.81 -62.93 -24.06
N GLY A 503 3.90 -63.50 -25.26
CA GLY A 503 3.65 -64.92 -25.52
C GLY A 503 4.90 -65.55 -26.14
N GLU A 504 5.56 -66.40 -25.37
CA GLU A 504 6.56 -67.35 -25.85
C GLU A 504 5.92 -68.36 -26.82
N ALA A 505 6.61 -68.68 -27.93
CA ALA A 505 6.72 -70.03 -28.50
C ALA A 505 7.63 -70.06 -29.75
N SER A 506 8.80 -70.69 -29.58
CA SER A 506 9.42 -71.68 -30.47
C SER A 506 9.58 -71.39 -31.97
N SER A 507 10.82 -71.19 -32.42
CA SER A 507 11.62 -72.17 -33.21
C SER A 507 13.07 -71.72 -33.28
#